data_AF-A0A9D5Z6G2-F1
#
_entry.id   AF-A0A9D5Z6G2-F1
#
_cell.length_a   1.000
_cell.length_b   1.000
_cell.length_c   1.000
_cell.angle_alpha   90.00
_cell.angle_beta   90.00
_cell.angle_gamma   90.00
#
_symmetry.space_group_name_H-M   'P 1'
#
loop_
_entity.id
_entity.type
_entity.pdbx_description
1 polymer ?
#
loop_
_entity_poly.entity_id
_entity_poly.type
_entity_poly.pdbx_seq_one_letter_code
_entity_poly.pdbx_strand_id
1 'polypeptide(L)'
;MKTRILAASALALLLSFSGMATAADTPLQPKPFDEVEFSRFLSDYPAVSKWVAEKGNRYGGQNSPWMLSGLRYDKDLQKHLQGAGWSAERFFYLLDHINLGLMTTQAELQQESMQQQFEKAQATRNEESKKRQAQFQEQQRSALESARAQWSAQRERVSNDPYLPPMQKQQILAHMDQNQPAVQGTGQQDRQRAWLNEQKQQITNNVFIPPVQKQAMLAQLDRSIEGMNPPKPVAPAKVDPAEQQAKIQAQHKQWLEDRMKEVRDNPMMPAAQKQQMLEQMQVSLKNAEKATQQVGKVQTGPLPVQEGQLIKSNRQKLTSLFFPEM
;
A
#
# COMPACT_ATOMS: atom_id res chain seq x y z
N MET A 1 -14.50 -5.22 63.01
CA MET A 1 -15.15 -4.83 61.73
C MET A 1 -14.57 -5.69 60.61
N LYS A 2 -15.20 -6.84 60.36
CA LYS A 2 -14.90 -7.79 59.29
C LYS A 2 -16.25 -8.28 58.75
N THR A 3 -16.30 -8.67 57.49
CA THR A 3 -17.46 -9.15 56.69
C THR A 3 -18.28 -8.07 55.99
N ARG A 4 -18.29 -8.14 54.65
CA ARG A 4 -19.37 -7.77 53.68
C ARG A 4 -18.84 -7.24 52.34
N ILE A 5 -17.89 -7.93 51.69
CA ILE A 5 -17.65 -7.75 50.24
C ILE A 5 -17.14 -9.08 49.67
N LEU A 6 -17.97 -10.12 49.63
CA LEU A 6 -17.63 -11.40 48.95
C LEU A 6 -18.86 -12.21 48.54
N ALA A 7 -20.02 -11.56 48.35
CA ALA A 7 -21.28 -12.21 47.99
C ALA A 7 -22.03 -11.55 46.80
N ALA A 8 -21.39 -10.64 46.06
CA ALA A 8 -21.98 -10.01 44.87
C ALA A 8 -21.48 -10.61 43.54
N SER A 9 -20.45 -11.45 43.55
CA SER A 9 -19.80 -11.95 42.33
C SER A 9 -20.28 -13.33 41.89
N ALA A 10 -21.05 -14.05 42.71
CA ALA A 10 -21.54 -15.41 42.40
C ALA A 10 -22.96 -15.44 41.84
N LEU A 11 -23.75 -14.36 41.97
CA LEU A 11 -25.12 -14.29 41.42
C LEU A 11 -25.15 -13.75 39.98
N ALA A 12 -24.06 -13.13 39.50
CA ALA A 12 -23.95 -12.63 38.13
C ALA A 12 -23.50 -13.71 37.12
N LEU A 13 -23.01 -14.86 37.59
CA LEU A 13 -22.56 -15.99 36.74
C LEU A 13 -23.57 -17.14 36.67
N LEU A 14 -24.66 -17.09 37.44
CA LEU A 14 -25.72 -18.11 37.46
C LEU A 14 -26.99 -17.71 36.71
N LEU A 15 -27.01 -16.56 36.04
CA LEU A 15 -28.04 -16.16 35.07
C LEU A 15 -27.67 -16.52 33.62
N SER A 16 -26.52 -17.17 33.39
CA SER A 16 -26.03 -17.50 32.05
C SER A 16 -26.53 -18.84 31.51
N PHE A 17 -27.29 -19.63 32.30
CA PHE A 17 -27.68 -20.99 31.90
C PHE A 17 -29.04 -21.42 32.49
N SER A 18 -30.15 -20.76 32.15
CA SER A 18 -31.46 -21.45 32.02
C SER A 18 -32.43 -20.59 31.22
N GLY A 19 -32.49 -20.83 29.92
CA GLY A 19 -33.49 -20.26 29.04
C GLY A 19 -33.35 -20.88 27.67
N MET A 20 -33.96 -22.04 27.45
CA MET A 20 -34.39 -22.42 26.10
C MET A 20 -35.49 -21.43 25.69
N ALA A 21 -35.07 -20.25 25.27
CA ALA A 21 -35.90 -19.31 24.55
C ALA A 21 -35.66 -19.56 23.06
N THR A 22 -36.72 -19.96 22.39
CA THR A 22 -36.83 -20.03 20.93
C THR A 22 -36.28 -18.77 20.27
N ALA A 23 -35.58 -18.95 19.16
CA ALA A 23 -35.09 -17.92 18.24
C ALA A 23 -35.89 -16.61 18.26
N ALA A 24 -35.24 -15.50 18.64
CA ALA A 24 -35.66 -14.15 18.29
C ALA A 24 -34.45 -13.20 18.37
N ASP A 25 -34.20 -12.52 17.26
CA ASP A 25 -33.45 -11.27 17.10
C ASP A 25 -31.93 -11.25 17.38
N THR A 26 -31.19 -12.07 16.65
CA THR A 26 -30.00 -11.52 15.96
C THR A 26 -30.52 -10.42 15.02
N PRO A 27 -29.90 -9.22 14.92
CA PRO A 27 -30.32 -8.25 13.91
C PRO A 27 -30.25 -8.95 12.55
N LEU A 28 -31.43 -9.28 12.01
CA LEU A 28 -31.59 -10.03 10.78
C LEU A 28 -30.82 -9.28 9.71
N GLN A 29 -29.69 -9.83 9.28
CA GLN A 29 -29.08 -9.37 8.04
C GLN A 29 -30.20 -9.43 6.98
N PRO A 30 -30.45 -8.33 6.25
CA PRO A 30 -31.49 -8.34 5.25
C PRO A 30 -31.21 -9.49 4.27
N LYS A 31 -32.26 -10.23 3.90
CA LYS A 31 -32.14 -11.34 2.94
C LYS A 31 -31.44 -10.82 1.67
N PRO A 32 -30.40 -11.49 1.14
CA PRO A 32 -29.81 -11.10 -0.13
C PRO A 32 -30.85 -10.94 -1.23
N PHE A 33 -30.68 -9.98 -2.13
CA PHE A 33 -31.56 -9.84 -3.28
C PHE A 33 -31.26 -10.91 -4.32
N ASP A 34 -32.32 -11.39 -4.97
CA ASP A 34 -32.23 -12.36 -6.06
C ASP A 34 -32.30 -11.68 -7.44
N GLU A 35 -32.22 -12.48 -8.50
CA GLU A 35 -32.25 -12.00 -9.89
C GLU A 35 -33.58 -11.31 -10.24
N VAL A 36 -34.69 -11.75 -9.63
CA VAL A 36 -36.03 -11.19 -9.89
C VAL A 36 -36.13 -9.80 -9.27
N GLU A 37 -35.75 -9.65 -8.01
CA GLU A 37 -35.72 -8.37 -7.32
C GLU A 37 -34.73 -7.40 -7.99
N PHE A 38 -33.56 -7.89 -8.38
CA PHE A 38 -32.57 -7.11 -9.10
C PHE A 38 -33.10 -6.63 -10.46
N SER A 39 -33.70 -7.52 -11.25
CA SER A 39 -34.27 -7.17 -12.56
C SER A 39 -35.40 -6.15 -12.44
N ARG A 40 -36.26 -6.31 -11.42
CA ARG A 40 -37.31 -5.34 -11.11
C ARG A 40 -36.73 -3.99 -10.74
N PHE A 41 -35.70 -3.96 -9.88
CA PHE A 41 -35.02 -2.73 -9.51
C PHE A 41 -34.47 -2.00 -10.74
N LEU A 42 -33.82 -2.72 -11.67
CA LEU A 42 -33.31 -2.12 -12.91
C LEU A 42 -34.42 -1.52 -13.80
N SER A 43 -35.61 -2.11 -13.79
CA SER A 43 -36.77 -1.62 -14.54
C SER A 43 -37.40 -0.39 -13.89
N ASP A 44 -37.50 -0.37 -12.56
CA ASP A 44 -38.23 0.66 -11.81
C ASP A 44 -37.35 1.88 -11.48
N TYR A 45 -36.04 1.69 -11.36
CA TYR A 45 -35.08 2.74 -11.00
C TYR A 45 -35.10 3.99 -11.90
N PRO A 46 -35.22 3.90 -13.24
CA PRO A 46 -35.36 5.08 -14.11
C PRO A 46 -36.55 5.97 -13.77
N ALA A 47 -37.69 5.38 -13.39
CA ALA A 47 -38.88 6.14 -13.01
C ALA A 47 -38.68 6.83 -11.66
N VAL A 48 -38.09 6.13 -10.68
CA VAL A 48 -37.78 6.68 -9.36
C VAL A 48 -36.76 7.82 -9.45
N SER A 49 -35.68 7.62 -10.21
CA SER A 49 -34.64 8.65 -10.40
C SER A 49 -35.19 9.89 -11.11
N LYS A 50 -36.02 9.73 -12.14
CA LYS A 50 -36.72 10.84 -12.80
C LYS A 50 -37.63 11.59 -11.82
N TRP A 51 -38.41 10.87 -11.01
CA TRP A 51 -39.26 11.49 -9.99
C TRP A 51 -38.45 12.29 -8.97
N VAL A 52 -37.32 11.74 -8.48
CA VAL A 52 -36.42 12.43 -7.55
C VAL A 52 -35.85 13.71 -8.19
N ALA A 53 -35.45 13.66 -9.46
CA ALA A 53 -34.94 14.81 -10.20
C ALA A 53 -36.01 15.90 -10.39
N GLU A 54 -37.27 15.52 -10.70
CA GLU A 54 -38.40 16.44 -10.85
C GLU A 54 -38.78 17.14 -9.54
N LYS A 55 -38.53 16.50 -8.38
CA LYS A 55 -38.72 17.10 -7.05
C LYS A 55 -37.57 18.02 -6.63
N GLY A 56 -36.77 18.49 -7.60
CA GLY A 56 -35.55 19.28 -7.50
C GLY A 56 -35.45 20.21 -6.29
N ASN A 57 -34.26 20.16 -5.65
CA ASN A 57 -33.79 20.87 -4.45
C ASN A 57 -33.93 20.17 -3.09
N ARG A 58 -34.71 19.09 -2.93
CA ARG A 58 -34.81 18.38 -1.63
C ARG A 58 -33.81 17.25 -1.42
N TYR A 59 -33.23 16.69 -2.49
CA TYR A 59 -32.46 15.44 -2.43
C TYR A 59 -31.00 15.51 -2.94
N GLY A 60 -30.47 16.71 -3.23
CA GLY A 60 -29.07 16.93 -3.59
C GLY A 60 -28.88 17.66 -4.92
N GLY A 61 -27.78 18.43 -5.04
CA GLY A 61 -27.48 19.30 -6.18
C GLY A 61 -27.05 18.54 -7.44
N GLN A 62 -27.23 19.18 -8.60
CA GLN A 62 -27.08 18.67 -9.98
C GLN A 62 -25.72 18.01 -10.34
N ASN A 63 -24.71 17.99 -9.45
CA ASN A 63 -23.32 17.70 -9.82
C ASN A 63 -22.66 16.53 -9.06
N SER A 64 -23.41 15.64 -8.39
CA SER A 64 -22.84 14.40 -7.84
C SER A 64 -23.11 13.22 -8.79
N PRO A 65 -22.08 12.55 -9.33
CA PRO A 65 -22.27 11.30 -10.07
C PRO A 65 -22.86 10.19 -9.17
N TRP A 66 -22.73 10.34 -7.86
CA TRP A 66 -23.39 9.51 -6.85
C TRP A 66 -24.68 10.22 -6.41
N MET A 67 -25.70 10.20 -7.27
CA MET A 67 -26.95 10.99 -7.09
C MET A 67 -27.72 10.72 -5.78
N LEU A 68 -27.30 9.75 -4.96
CA LEU A 68 -28.14 9.18 -3.89
C LEU A 68 -27.48 9.16 -2.51
N SER A 69 -26.24 9.64 -2.37
CA SER A 69 -25.61 9.84 -1.05
C SER A 69 -26.31 10.92 -0.20
N GLY A 70 -27.34 11.58 -0.76
CA GLY A 70 -28.18 12.58 -0.09
C GLY A 70 -29.69 12.30 -0.17
N LEU A 71 -30.13 11.13 -0.65
CA LEU A 71 -31.55 10.77 -0.64
C LEU A 71 -32.04 10.67 0.80
N ARG A 72 -32.74 11.70 1.26
CA ARG A 72 -33.40 11.69 2.56
C ARG A 72 -34.60 10.76 2.50
N TYR A 73 -34.69 9.87 3.48
CA TYR A 73 -35.88 9.08 3.73
C TYR A 73 -37.02 10.00 4.18
N ASP A 74 -37.81 10.51 3.24
CA ASP A 74 -38.98 11.32 3.55
C ASP A 74 -40.28 10.67 3.10
N LYS A 75 -41.39 11.23 3.60
CA LYS A 75 -42.73 10.66 3.42
C LYS A 75 -43.17 10.66 1.95
N ASP A 76 -42.73 11.64 1.17
CA ASP A 76 -43.11 11.76 -0.24
C ASP A 76 -42.42 10.68 -1.08
N LEU A 77 -41.13 10.46 -0.85
CA LEU A 77 -40.39 9.38 -1.50
C LEU A 77 -40.91 8.01 -1.06
N GLN A 78 -41.16 7.82 0.24
CA GLN A 78 -41.73 6.58 0.75
C GLN A 78 -43.09 6.27 0.10
N LYS A 79 -43.95 7.28 -0.04
CA LYS A 79 -45.25 7.15 -0.72
C LYS A 79 -45.10 6.83 -2.20
N HIS A 80 -44.13 7.44 -2.89
CA HIS A 80 -43.84 7.15 -4.29
C HIS A 80 -43.36 5.70 -4.47
N LEU A 81 -42.39 5.25 -3.66
CA LEU A 81 -41.89 3.89 -3.66
C LEU A 81 -43.00 2.87 -3.35
N GLN A 82 -43.85 3.16 -2.36
CA GLN A 82 -45.01 2.31 -2.05
C GLN A 82 -45.99 2.23 -3.23
N GLY A 83 -46.23 3.34 -3.93
CA GLY A 83 -47.04 3.36 -5.15
C GLY A 83 -46.45 2.53 -6.29
N ALA A 84 -45.13 2.40 -6.34
CA ALA A 84 -44.39 1.51 -7.25
C ALA A 84 -44.27 0.06 -6.71
N GLY A 85 -44.89 -0.24 -5.57
CA GLY A 85 -44.87 -1.57 -4.93
C GLY A 85 -43.54 -1.91 -4.25
N TRP A 86 -42.74 -0.92 -3.87
CA TRP A 86 -41.50 -1.09 -3.12
C TRP A 86 -41.68 -0.72 -1.64
N SER A 87 -41.09 -1.49 -0.73
CA SER A 87 -40.76 -0.96 0.60
C SER A 87 -39.48 -0.14 0.48
N ALA A 88 -39.43 1.00 1.17
CA ALA A 88 -38.28 1.88 1.07
C ALA A 88 -37.01 1.20 1.63
N GLU A 89 -37.12 0.45 2.72
CA GLU A 89 -36.04 -0.39 3.25
C GLU A 89 -35.45 -1.34 2.19
N ARG A 90 -36.32 -2.06 1.45
CA ARG A 90 -35.85 -3.00 0.41
C ARG A 90 -35.22 -2.28 -0.77
N PHE A 91 -35.82 -1.17 -1.21
CA PHE A 91 -35.28 -0.37 -2.30
C PHE A 91 -33.89 0.19 -1.96
N PHE A 92 -33.73 0.77 -0.77
CA PHE A 92 -32.45 1.31 -0.32
C PHE A 92 -31.41 0.22 -0.07
N TYR A 93 -31.81 -0.97 0.41
CA TYR A 93 -30.92 -2.12 0.52
C TYR A 93 -30.31 -2.50 -0.83
N LEU A 94 -31.14 -2.69 -1.88
CA LEU A 94 -30.65 -3.02 -3.21
C LEU A 94 -29.74 -1.90 -3.73
N LEU A 95 -30.16 -0.65 -3.57
CA LEU A 95 -29.41 0.49 -4.04
C LEU A 95 -28.02 0.58 -3.40
N ASP A 96 -27.94 0.43 -2.08
CA ASP A 96 -26.67 0.49 -1.34
C ASP A 96 -25.72 -0.63 -1.76
N HIS A 97 -26.23 -1.86 -1.84
CA HIS A 97 -25.42 -3.02 -2.24
C HIS A 97 -24.96 -2.95 -3.70
N ILE A 98 -25.80 -2.42 -4.59
CA ILE A 98 -25.42 -2.15 -5.99
C ILE A 98 -24.31 -1.11 -6.06
N ASN A 99 -24.45 0.01 -5.33
CA ASN A 99 -23.41 1.04 -5.28
C ASN A 99 -22.10 0.49 -4.72
N LEU A 100 -22.16 -0.24 -3.61
CA LEU A 100 -21.02 -0.90 -3.01
C LEU A 100 -20.35 -1.84 -4.02
N GLY A 101 -21.13 -2.66 -4.73
CA GLY A 101 -20.60 -3.62 -5.69
C GLY A 101 -19.98 -2.97 -6.93
N LEU A 102 -20.54 -1.84 -7.38
CA LEU A 102 -19.93 -1.04 -8.45
C LEU A 102 -18.60 -0.42 -7.99
N MET A 103 -18.54 0.11 -6.77
CA MET A 103 -17.31 0.67 -6.20
C MET A 103 -16.24 -0.40 -5.99
N THR A 104 -16.58 -1.57 -5.44
CA THR A 104 -15.62 -2.65 -5.25
C THR A 104 -15.11 -3.17 -6.59
N THR A 105 -15.99 -3.34 -7.59
CA THR A 105 -15.58 -3.76 -8.93
C THR A 105 -14.67 -2.72 -9.60
N GLN A 106 -14.93 -1.43 -9.42
CA GLN A 106 -14.05 -0.37 -9.94
C GLN A 106 -12.69 -0.36 -9.23
N ALA A 107 -12.67 -0.54 -7.92
CA ALA A 107 -11.45 -0.64 -7.13
C ALA A 107 -10.61 -1.88 -7.52
N GLU A 108 -11.25 -3.03 -7.74
CA GLU A 108 -10.62 -4.25 -8.26
C GLU A 108 -9.93 -3.98 -9.61
N LEU A 109 -10.64 -3.37 -10.57
CA LEU A 109 -10.08 -3.04 -11.88
C LEU A 109 -8.92 -2.04 -11.80
N GLN A 110 -9.04 -1.05 -10.90
CA GLN A 110 -7.97 -0.09 -10.67
C GLN A 110 -6.75 -0.79 -10.07
N GLN A 111 -6.94 -1.68 -9.10
CA GLN A 111 -5.89 -2.49 -8.49
C GLN A 111 -5.20 -3.38 -9.52
N GLU A 112 -5.95 -4.09 -10.38
CA GLU A 112 -5.40 -4.91 -11.46
C GLU A 112 -4.56 -4.07 -12.43
N SER A 113 -5.08 -2.90 -12.84
CA SER A 113 -4.34 -2.00 -13.74
C SER A 113 -3.05 -1.47 -13.11
N MET A 114 -3.08 -1.12 -11.82
CA MET A 114 -1.90 -0.71 -11.06
C MET A 114 -0.90 -1.85 -10.93
N GLN A 115 -1.37 -3.07 -10.67
CA GLN A 115 -0.51 -4.25 -10.58
C GLN A 115 0.17 -4.55 -11.92
N GLN A 116 -0.56 -4.50 -13.03
CA GLN A 116 0.02 -4.65 -14.37
C GLN A 116 1.04 -3.56 -14.70
N GLN A 117 0.78 -2.30 -14.32
CA GLN A 117 1.73 -1.20 -14.49
C GLN A 117 2.98 -1.42 -13.64
N PHE A 118 2.82 -1.91 -12.41
CA PHE A 118 3.93 -2.20 -11.51
C PHE A 118 4.79 -3.36 -12.02
N GLU A 119 4.17 -4.44 -12.50
CA GLU A 119 4.87 -5.58 -13.12
C GLU A 119 5.65 -5.14 -14.37
N LYS A 120 5.03 -4.34 -15.26
CA LYS A 120 5.71 -3.75 -16.42
C LYS A 120 6.88 -2.87 -15.99
N ALA A 121 6.69 -1.99 -15.02
CA ALA A 121 7.75 -1.12 -14.51
C ALA A 121 8.90 -1.91 -13.87
N GLN A 122 8.60 -3.01 -13.16
CA GLN A 122 9.63 -3.91 -12.64
C GLN A 122 10.39 -4.61 -13.76
N ALA A 123 9.70 -5.12 -14.79
CA ALA A 123 10.34 -5.76 -15.93
C ALA A 123 11.29 -4.80 -16.65
N THR A 124 10.84 -3.57 -16.94
CA THR A 124 11.68 -2.53 -17.57
C THR A 124 12.87 -2.15 -16.68
N ARG A 125 12.67 -1.96 -15.37
CA ARG A 125 13.77 -1.68 -14.43
C ARG A 125 14.78 -2.82 -14.36
N ASN A 126 14.33 -4.07 -14.39
CA ASN A 126 15.20 -5.23 -14.37
C ASN A 126 16.05 -5.31 -15.65
N GLU A 127 15.45 -5.05 -16.82
CA GLU A 127 16.20 -5.00 -18.08
C GLU A 127 17.20 -3.84 -18.12
N GLU A 128 16.78 -2.64 -17.72
CA GLU A 128 17.68 -1.48 -17.62
C GLU A 128 18.80 -1.70 -16.61
N SER A 129 18.50 -2.33 -15.47
CA SER A 129 19.50 -2.67 -14.46
C SER A 129 20.52 -3.65 -15.01
N LYS A 130 20.09 -4.70 -15.74
CA LYS A 130 20.99 -5.64 -16.42
C LYS A 130 21.86 -4.94 -17.46
N LYS A 131 21.28 -4.06 -18.28
CA LYS A 131 22.03 -3.29 -19.28
C LYS A 131 23.05 -2.35 -18.62
N ARG A 132 22.67 -1.62 -17.56
CA ARG A 132 23.58 -0.77 -16.79
C ARG A 132 24.69 -1.58 -16.14
N GLN A 133 24.38 -2.75 -15.59
CA GLN A 133 25.38 -3.63 -14.99
C GLN A 133 26.37 -4.17 -16.04
N ALA A 134 25.88 -4.57 -17.21
CA ALA A 134 26.73 -4.99 -18.32
C ALA A 134 27.64 -3.85 -18.82
N GLN A 135 27.08 -2.65 -19.03
CA GLN A 135 27.87 -1.46 -19.41
C GLN A 135 28.92 -1.10 -18.37
N PHE A 136 28.57 -1.19 -17.08
CA PHE A 136 29.51 -0.94 -16.00
C PHE A 136 30.64 -1.98 -15.96
N GLN A 137 30.33 -3.26 -16.15
CA GLN A 137 31.34 -4.31 -16.26
C GLN A 137 32.26 -4.10 -17.47
N GLU A 138 31.72 -3.69 -18.62
CA GLU A 138 32.49 -3.41 -19.82
C GLU A 138 33.39 -2.18 -19.65
N GLN A 139 32.88 -1.10 -19.04
CA GLN A 139 33.69 0.06 -18.68
C GLN A 139 34.83 -0.30 -17.73
N GLN A 140 34.58 -1.14 -16.73
CA GLN A 140 35.65 -1.62 -15.84
C GLN A 140 36.67 -2.46 -16.58
N ARG A 141 36.23 -3.35 -17.49
CA ARG A 141 37.14 -4.18 -18.27
C ARG A 141 38.03 -3.32 -19.17
N SER A 142 37.45 -2.33 -19.85
CA SER A 142 38.19 -1.37 -20.70
C SER A 142 39.15 -0.49 -19.87
N ALA A 143 38.73 -0.05 -18.69
CA ALA A 143 39.59 0.69 -17.77
C ALA A 143 40.78 -0.15 -17.26
N LEU A 144 40.57 -1.43 -16.95
CA LEU A 144 41.64 -2.34 -16.55
C LEU A 144 42.59 -2.64 -17.72
N GLU A 145 42.06 -2.82 -18.92
CA GLU A 145 42.85 -3.08 -20.11
C GLU A 145 43.72 -1.88 -20.49
N SER A 146 43.16 -0.67 -20.47
CA SER A 146 43.92 0.57 -20.68
C SER A 146 44.95 0.81 -19.57
N ALA A 147 44.60 0.59 -18.31
CA ALA A 147 45.54 0.68 -17.20
C ALA A 147 46.70 -0.33 -17.37
N ARG A 148 46.41 -1.54 -17.81
CA ARG A 148 47.42 -2.58 -18.09
C ARG A 148 48.32 -2.20 -19.27
N ALA A 149 47.77 -1.63 -20.33
CA ALA A 149 48.54 -1.16 -21.48
C ALA A 149 49.46 0.02 -21.12
N GLN A 150 48.98 0.98 -20.33
CA GLN A 150 49.79 2.08 -19.81
C GLN A 150 50.89 1.55 -18.89
N TRP A 151 50.55 0.60 -18.03
CA TRP A 151 51.49 -0.07 -17.14
C TRP A 151 52.63 -0.77 -17.90
N SER A 152 52.30 -1.56 -18.92
CA SER A 152 53.32 -2.22 -19.75
C SER A 152 54.18 -1.22 -20.52
N ALA A 153 53.58 -0.17 -21.08
CA ALA A 153 54.33 0.88 -21.78
C ALA A 153 55.29 1.64 -20.84
N GLN A 154 54.87 1.90 -19.60
CA GLN A 154 55.73 2.51 -18.59
C GLN A 154 56.89 1.59 -18.20
N ARG A 155 56.61 0.29 -18.05
CA ARG A 155 57.63 -0.72 -17.74
C ARG A 155 58.68 -0.81 -18.85
N GLU A 156 58.23 -0.79 -20.11
CA GLU A 156 59.10 -0.80 -21.29
C GLU A 156 59.97 0.47 -21.37
N ARG A 157 59.39 1.66 -21.10
CA ARG A 157 60.16 2.91 -21.00
C ARG A 157 61.24 2.84 -19.95
N VAL A 158 60.90 2.40 -18.72
CA VAL A 158 61.86 2.25 -17.63
C VAL A 158 62.95 1.25 -18.03
N SER A 159 62.59 0.12 -18.65
CA SER A 159 63.53 -0.92 -19.09
C SER A 159 64.48 -0.44 -20.19
N ASN A 160 64.02 0.40 -21.10
CA ASN A 160 64.79 0.87 -22.26
C ASN A 160 65.49 2.22 -22.05
N ASP A 161 65.26 2.90 -20.92
CA ASP A 161 65.91 4.18 -20.62
C ASP A 161 67.44 3.98 -20.44
N PRO A 162 68.27 4.66 -21.27
CA PRO A 162 69.72 4.57 -21.19
C PRO A 162 70.33 5.45 -20.09
N TYR A 163 69.57 6.39 -19.52
CA TYR A 163 70.04 7.32 -18.48
C TYR A 163 69.80 6.82 -17.06
N LEU A 164 69.08 5.71 -16.90
CA LEU A 164 68.82 5.08 -15.61
C LEU A 164 69.94 4.10 -15.21
N PRO A 165 70.60 4.30 -14.06
CA PRO A 165 71.59 3.36 -13.53
C PRO A 165 71.00 1.95 -13.33
N PRO A 166 71.75 0.86 -13.57
CA PRO A 166 71.23 -0.51 -13.51
C PRO A 166 70.54 -0.88 -12.19
N MET A 167 71.09 -0.44 -11.06
CA MET A 167 70.51 -0.70 -9.72
C MET A 167 69.18 0.02 -9.51
N GLN A 168 69.05 1.28 -9.95
CA GLN A 168 67.79 2.01 -9.85
C GLN A 168 66.74 1.43 -10.79
N LYS A 169 67.13 1.02 -12.01
CA LYS A 169 66.24 0.34 -12.96
C LYS A 169 65.62 -0.93 -12.36
N GLN A 170 66.41 -1.78 -11.70
CA GLN A 170 65.89 -2.98 -11.04
C GLN A 170 64.94 -2.67 -9.88
N GLN A 171 65.25 -1.67 -9.04
CA GLN A 171 64.37 -1.26 -7.93
C GLN A 171 63.02 -0.74 -8.44
N ILE A 172 63.03 0.08 -9.51
CA ILE A 172 61.80 0.61 -10.11
C ILE A 172 60.97 -0.52 -10.72
N LEU A 173 61.59 -1.44 -11.46
CA LEU A 173 60.89 -2.58 -12.05
C LEU A 173 60.31 -3.53 -11.00
N ALA A 174 61.02 -3.77 -9.89
CA ALA A 174 60.51 -4.58 -8.78
C ALA A 174 59.32 -3.91 -8.07
N HIS A 175 59.40 -2.60 -7.83
CA HIS A 175 58.29 -1.81 -7.29
C HIS A 175 57.08 -1.79 -8.25
N MET A 176 57.35 -1.82 -9.55
CA MET A 176 56.31 -1.97 -10.55
C MET A 176 55.67 -3.37 -10.45
N ASP A 177 56.43 -4.45 -10.48
CA ASP A 177 55.85 -5.80 -10.45
C ASP A 177 55.01 -6.06 -9.17
N GLN A 178 55.33 -5.38 -8.05
CA GLN A 178 54.56 -5.43 -6.81
C GLN A 178 53.22 -4.65 -6.86
N ASN A 179 53.10 -3.64 -7.73
CA ASN A 179 51.93 -2.75 -7.85
C ASN A 179 51.15 -2.98 -9.15
N GLN A 180 51.32 -4.14 -9.80
CA GLN A 180 50.60 -4.46 -11.02
C GLN A 180 49.08 -4.34 -10.80
N PRO A 181 48.32 -3.66 -11.69
CA PRO A 181 46.87 -3.57 -11.57
C PRO A 181 46.27 -4.99 -11.59
N ALA A 182 45.84 -5.45 -10.41
CA ALA A 182 45.42 -6.82 -10.21
C ALA A 182 44.05 -7.09 -10.85
N VAL A 183 43.95 -8.17 -11.64
CA VAL A 183 42.67 -8.75 -12.07
C VAL A 183 42.09 -9.51 -10.87
N GLN A 184 41.63 -8.80 -9.84
CA GLN A 184 40.99 -9.42 -8.67
C GLN A 184 39.48 -9.58 -8.90
N GLY A 185 39.10 -10.71 -9.51
CA GLY A 185 37.70 -11.12 -9.69
C GLY A 185 36.99 -11.58 -8.40
N THR A 186 37.66 -11.63 -7.25
CA THR A 186 37.08 -12.14 -5.99
C THR A 186 36.88 -11.07 -4.90
N GLY A 187 37.63 -9.97 -4.93
CA GLY A 187 37.50 -8.89 -3.94
C GLY A 187 36.35 -7.89 -4.19
N GLN A 188 35.78 -7.90 -5.40
CA GLN A 188 34.67 -6.99 -5.72
C GLN A 188 33.37 -7.39 -5.03
N GLN A 189 33.10 -8.69 -4.90
CA GLN A 189 31.87 -9.18 -4.28
C GLN A 189 31.86 -8.87 -2.77
N ASP A 190 33.01 -9.02 -2.11
CA ASP A 190 33.16 -8.66 -0.69
C ASP A 190 33.10 -7.15 -0.47
N ARG A 191 33.71 -6.33 -1.35
CA ARG A 191 33.55 -4.87 -1.30
C ARG A 191 32.11 -4.43 -1.54
N GLN A 192 31.41 -5.05 -2.48
CA GLN A 192 30.02 -4.75 -2.78
C GLN A 192 29.11 -5.15 -1.63
N ARG A 193 29.38 -6.27 -0.97
CA ARG A 193 28.68 -6.72 0.23
C ARG A 193 28.94 -5.83 1.43
N ALA A 194 30.18 -5.39 1.62
CA ALA A 194 30.54 -4.43 2.67
C ALA A 194 29.80 -3.10 2.47
N TRP A 195 29.75 -2.58 1.25
CA TRP A 195 29.02 -1.36 0.91
C TRP A 195 27.50 -1.49 1.13
N LEU A 196 26.88 -2.61 0.76
CA LEU A 196 25.46 -2.85 1.03
C LEU A 196 25.15 -2.96 2.53
N ASN A 197 26.02 -3.61 3.29
CA ASN A 197 25.89 -3.69 4.74
C ASN A 197 26.02 -2.30 5.40
N GLU A 198 26.91 -1.45 4.88
CA GLU A 198 27.07 -0.07 5.33
C GLU A 198 25.81 0.76 5.03
N GLN A 199 25.23 0.65 3.83
CA GLN A 199 23.93 1.27 3.51
C GLN A 199 22.82 0.77 4.43
N LYS A 200 22.78 -0.53 4.74
CA LYS A 200 21.81 -1.11 5.67
C LYS A 200 21.94 -0.48 7.05
N GLN A 201 23.15 -0.28 7.55
CA GLN A 201 23.40 0.40 8.82
C GLN A 201 22.99 1.88 8.77
N GLN A 202 23.31 2.60 7.69
CA GLN A 202 22.90 3.99 7.52
C GLN A 202 21.37 4.14 7.53
N ILE A 203 20.62 3.29 6.83
CA ILE A 203 19.15 3.30 6.85
C ILE A 203 18.61 2.90 8.22
N THR A 204 19.22 1.90 8.87
CA THR A 204 18.84 1.44 10.22
C THR A 204 19.05 2.53 11.27
N ASN A 205 20.09 3.35 11.14
CA ASN A 205 20.41 4.41 12.10
C ASN A 205 19.73 5.74 11.75
N ASN A 206 19.19 5.88 10.54
CA ASN A 206 18.50 7.09 10.13
C ASN A 206 17.11 7.18 10.80
N VAL A 207 16.97 8.19 11.66
CA VAL A 207 15.75 8.51 12.42
C VAL A 207 14.73 9.28 11.57
N PHE A 208 15.19 9.89 10.47
CA PHE A 208 14.36 10.71 9.58
C PHE A 208 13.54 9.91 8.56
N ILE A 209 13.80 8.60 8.46
CA ILE A 209 13.08 7.72 7.55
C ILE A 209 11.86 7.11 8.27
N PRO A 210 10.64 7.25 7.73
CA PRO A 210 9.45 6.61 8.29
C PRO A 210 9.63 5.08 8.42
N PRO A 211 9.16 4.43 9.50
CA PRO A 211 9.38 3.00 9.76
C PRO A 211 8.94 2.08 8.63
N VAL A 212 7.84 2.40 7.96
CA VAL A 212 7.32 1.64 6.81
C VAL A 212 8.27 1.74 5.61
N GLN A 213 8.73 2.94 5.31
CA GLN A 213 9.69 3.17 4.23
C GLN A 213 11.05 2.54 4.56
N LYS A 214 11.46 2.62 5.82
CA LYS A 214 12.67 1.98 6.36
C LYS A 214 12.61 0.47 6.22
N GLN A 215 11.52 -0.17 6.62
CA GLN A 215 11.33 -1.62 6.44
C GLN A 215 11.34 -2.01 4.96
N ALA A 216 10.68 -1.23 4.08
CA ALA A 216 10.69 -1.51 2.65
C ALA A 216 12.11 -1.42 2.04
N MET A 217 12.89 -0.40 2.41
CA MET A 217 14.27 -0.25 1.94
C MET A 217 15.21 -1.31 2.51
N LEU A 218 15.07 -1.67 3.78
CA LEU A 218 15.85 -2.75 4.39
C LEU A 218 15.53 -4.10 3.73
N ALA A 219 14.25 -4.39 3.47
CA ALA A 219 13.85 -5.60 2.75
C ALA A 219 14.38 -5.63 1.30
N GLN A 220 14.50 -4.48 0.63
CA GLN A 220 15.09 -4.39 -0.71
C GLN A 220 16.61 -4.61 -0.68
N LEU A 221 17.31 -4.08 0.32
CA LEU A 221 18.74 -4.34 0.54
C LEU A 221 18.99 -5.80 0.89
N ASP A 222 18.17 -6.40 1.74
CA ASP A 222 18.28 -7.82 2.10
C ASP A 222 18.10 -8.72 0.89
N ARG A 223 17.11 -8.46 0.01
CA ARG A 223 16.98 -9.19 -1.26
C ARG A 223 18.18 -9.00 -2.18
N SER A 224 18.84 -7.84 -2.13
CA SER A 224 20.03 -7.55 -2.94
C SER A 224 21.26 -8.27 -2.40
N ILE A 225 21.39 -8.41 -1.06
CA ILE A 225 22.43 -9.21 -0.39
C ILE A 225 22.19 -10.71 -0.62
N GLU A 226 20.94 -11.17 -0.53
CA GLU A 226 20.53 -12.55 -0.80
C GLU A 226 20.66 -12.91 -2.30
N GLY A 227 20.41 -11.97 -3.21
CA GLY A 227 20.65 -12.18 -4.64
C GLY A 227 22.12 -12.44 -5.01
N MET A 228 23.06 -12.11 -4.10
CA MET A 228 24.50 -12.34 -4.29
C MET A 228 24.99 -13.71 -3.80
N ASN A 229 24.14 -14.51 -3.15
CA ASN A 229 24.40 -15.89 -2.76
C ASN A 229 23.08 -16.66 -2.78
N PRO A 230 22.86 -17.69 -3.62
CA PRO A 230 21.59 -18.41 -3.59
C PRO A 230 21.53 -19.37 -2.39
N PRO A 231 20.57 -19.22 -1.44
CA PRO A 231 20.06 -20.37 -0.72
C PRO A 231 18.57 -20.62 -1.00
N LYS A 232 18.19 -21.87 -0.67
CA LYS A 232 16.89 -22.50 -0.85
C LYS A 232 15.68 -21.64 -0.41
N PRO A 233 14.52 -21.81 -1.08
CA PRO A 233 13.30 -21.10 -0.76
C PRO A 233 12.81 -21.49 0.64
N VAL A 234 12.81 -20.55 1.57
CA VAL A 234 12.03 -20.65 2.79
C VAL A 234 10.69 -19.97 2.50
N ALA A 235 9.60 -20.74 2.57
CA ALA A 235 8.26 -20.23 2.35
C ALA A 235 7.95 -19.09 3.34
N PRO A 236 7.44 -17.94 2.88
CA PRO A 236 7.02 -16.88 3.79
C PRO A 236 5.87 -17.39 4.66
N ALA A 237 6.01 -17.21 5.98
CA ALA A 237 4.94 -17.46 6.92
C ALA A 237 3.71 -16.63 6.51
N LYS A 238 2.55 -17.29 6.40
CA LYS A 238 1.26 -16.64 6.11
C LYS A 238 0.90 -15.73 7.28
N VAL A 239 1.29 -14.47 7.21
CA VAL A 239 0.76 -13.42 8.08
C VAL A 239 -0.58 -12.98 7.48
N ASP A 240 -1.62 -12.89 8.31
CA ASP A 240 -2.92 -12.37 7.90
C ASP A 240 -2.74 -10.92 7.38
N PRO A 241 -3.06 -10.64 6.09
CA PRO A 241 -2.91 -9.31 5.51
C PRO A 241 -3.61 -8.21 6.30
N ALA A 242 -4.75 -8.51 6.93
CA ALA A 242 -5.52 -7.54 7.70
C ALA A 242 -4.82 -7.16 9.01
N GLU A 243 -4.26 -8.14 9.71
CA GLU A 243 -3.51 -7.92 10.95
C GLU A 243 -2.19 -7.20 10.69
N GLN A 244 -1.53 -7.53 9.57
CA GLN A 244 -0.33 -6.84 9.11
C GLN A 244 -0.62 -5.38 8.76
N GLN A 245 -1.72 -5.12 8.06
CA GLN A 245 -2.13 -3.76 7.68
C GLN A 245 -2.51 -2.92 8.89
N ALA A 246 -3.25 -3.48 9.87
CA ALA A 246 -3.58 -2.80 11.12
C ALA A 246 -2.33 -2.46 11.93
N LYS A 247 -1.37 -3.39 12.01
CA LYS A 247 -0.08 -3.17 12.69
C LYS A 247 0.75 -2.08 11.99
N ILE A 248 0.77 -2.05 10.67
CA ILE A 248 1.45 -1.01 9.88
C ILE A 248 0.81 0.37 10.12
N GLN A 249 -0.52 0.44 10.13
CA GLN A 249 -1.24 1.70 10.39
C GLN A 249 -0.99 2.21 11.82
N ALA A 250 -1.02 1.33 12.81
CA ALA A 250 -0.72 1.67 14.20
C ALA A 250 0.71 2.20 14.36
N GLN A 251 1.70 1.52 13.76
CA GLN A 251 3.10 1.97 13.77
C GLN A 251 3.29 3.32 13.05
N HIS A 252 2.58 3.53 11.94
CA HIS A 252 2.66 4.80 11.20
C HIS A 252 2.06 5.96 12.00
N LYS A 253 0.92 5.74 12.66
CA LYS A 253 0.29 6.72 13.55
C LYS A 253 1.24 7.11 14.69
N GLN A 254 1.80 6.12 15.38
CA GLN A 254 2.71 6.36 16.50
C GLN A 254 3.95 7.15 16.06
N TRP A 255 4.53 6.81 14.90
CA TRP A 255 5.65 7.56 14.34
C TRP A 255 5.31 9.02 14.01
N LEU A 256 4.12 9.29 13.46
CA LEU A 256 3.68 10.67 13.20
C LEU A 256 3.52 11.47 14.50
N GLU A 257 2.99 10.84 15.56
CA GLU A 257 2.83 11.48 16.87
C GLU A 257 4.18 11.82 17.50
N ASP A 258 5.12 10.88 17.50
CA ASP A 258 6.49 11.10 17.99
C ASP A 258 7.20 12.19 17.18
N ARG A 259 7.02 12.21 15.85
CA ARG A 259 7.63 13.21 14.98
C ARG A 259 7.04 14.60 15.19
N MET A 260 5.72 14.71 15.36
CA MET A 260 5.08 15.99 15.71
C MET A 260 5.61 16.52 17.06
N LYS A 261 5.83 15.64 18.03
CA LYS A 261 6.41 16.02 19.32
C LYS A 261 7.85 16.53 19.16
N GLU A 262 8.70 15.80 18.44
CA GLU A 262 10.08 16.22 18.18
C GLU A 262 10.16 17.57 17.45
N VAL A 263 9.30 17.78 16.45
CA VAL A 263 9.22 19.04 15.71
C VAL A 263 8.73 20.17 16.59
N ARG A 264 7.75 19.90 17.48
CA ARG A 264 7.25 20.86 18.47
C ARG A 264 8.31 21.24 19.50
N ASP A 265 9.17 20.30 19.89
CA ASP A 265 10.17 20.53 20.93
C ASP A 265 11.50 21.04 20.35
N ASN A 266 11.68 21.04 19.03
CA ASN A 266 12.90 21.52 18.37
C ASN A 266 13.04 23.06 18.52
N PRO A 267 14.09 23.56 19.21
CA PRO A 267 14.33 24.99 19.40
C PRO A 267 15.09 25.64 18.25
N MET A 268 15.71 24.84 17.37
CA MET A 268 16.53 25.30 16.23
C MET A 268 15.68 25.52 14.96
N MET A 269 14.39 25.18 14.99
CA MET A 269 13.50 25.29 13.83
C MET A 269 12.77 26.65 13.83
N PRO A 270 12.84 27.42 12.72
CA PRO A 270 12.07 28.65 12.58
C PRO A 270 10.57 28.40 12.76
N ALA A 271 9.89 29.29 13.50
CA ALA A 271 8.49 29.11 13.87
C ALA A 271 7.56 28.87 12.67
N ALA A 272 7.76 29.60 11.57
CA ALA A 272 6.97 29.44 10.34
C ALA A 272 7.14 28.05 9.71
N GLN A 273 8.38 27.55 9.62
CA GLN A 273 8.68 26.23 9.07
C GLN A 273 8.12 25.11 9.97
N LYS A 274 8.26 25.28 11.27
CA LYS A 274 7.72 24.37 12.29
C LYS A 274 6.21 24.23 12.19
N GLN A 275 5.51 25.35 12.03
CA GLN A 275 4.06 25.39 11.91
C GLN A 275 3.57 24.72 10.63
N GLN A 276 4.21 25.01 9.49
CA GLN A 276 3.91 24.35 8.22
C GLN A 276 4.09 22.82 8.29
N MET A 277 5.16 22.36 8.94
CA MET A 277 5.45 20.93 9.04
C MET A 277 4.49 20.21 10.00
N LEU A 278 4.11 20.87 11.10
CA LEU A 278 3.08 20.38 12.02
C LEU A 278 1.72 20.28 11.34
N GLU A 279 1.32 21.27 10.55
CA GLU A 279 0.06 21.23 9.79
C GLU A 279 0.05 20.08 8.78
N GLN A 280 1.14 19.88 8.03
CA GLN A 280 1.24 18.77 7.08
C GLN A 280 1.11 17.41 7.79
N MET A 281 1.83 17.20 8.89
CA MET A 281 1.74 15.96 9.67
C MET A 281 0.35 15.77 10.29
N GLN A 282 -0.32 16.84 10.71
CA GLN A 282 -1.66 16.78 11.26
C GLN A 282 -2.72 16.42 10.22
N VAL A 283 -2.56 16.88 8.97
CA VAL A 283 -3.39 16.46 7.83
C VAL A 283 -3.17 14.97 7.55
N SER A 284 -1.93 14.50 7.53
CA SER A 284 -1.61 13.07 7.35
C SER A 284 -2.23 12.20 8.45
N LEU A 285 -2.18 12.65 9.71
CA LEU A 285 -2.76 11.93 10.84
C LEU A 285 -4.30 11.90 10.76
N LYS A 286 -4.95 13.01 10.40
CA LYS A 286 -6.39 13.05 10.14
C LYS A 286 -6.79 12.12 8.99
N ASN A 287 -6.00 12.03 7.94
CA ASN A 287 -6.27 11.13 6.81
C ASN A 287 -6.10 9.66 7.22
N ALA A 288 -5.07 9.34 8.01
CA ALA A 288 -4.88 8.00 8.57
C ALA A 288 -6.03 7.61 9.51
N GLU A 289 -6.46 8.51 10.40
CA GLU A 289 -7.60 8.28 11.30
C GLU A 289 -8.93 8.15 10.55
N LYS A 290 -9.15 8.93 9.50
CA LYS A 290 -10.32 8.78 8.61
C LYS A 290 -10.31 7.43 7.90
N ALA A 291 -9.15 6.96 7.44
CA ALA A 291 -9.03 5.63 6.85
C ALA A 291 -9.33 4.53 7.88
N THR A 292 -8.89 4.67 9.13
CA THR A 292 -9.20 3.71 10.21
C THR A 292 -10.67 3.80 10.68
N GLN A 293 -11.27 4.99 10.69
CA GLN A 293 -12.67 5.21 11.10
C GLN A 293 -13.68 4.84 10.01
N GLN A 294 -13.34 4.98 8.73
CA GLN A 294 -14.20 4.52 7.63
C GLN A 294 -14.30 2.99 7.58
N VAL A 295 -13.30 2.26 8.08
CA VAL A 295 -13.37 0.81 8.26
C VAL A 295 -14.32 0.41 9.41
N GLY A 296 -14.67 1.32 10.32
CA GLY A 296 -15.49 1.03 11.50
C GLY A 296 -16.97 1.41 11.44
N LYS A 297 -17.44 2.11 10.39
CA LYS A 297 -18.84 2.60 10.32
C LYS A 297 -19.59 2.32 9.02
N VAL A 298 -18.95 1.78 8.00
CA VAL A 298 -19.70 1.15 6.91
C VAL A 298 -19.93 -0.28 7.36
N GLN A 299 -21.17 -0.75 7.29
CA GLN A 299 -21.49 -2.17 7.44
C GLN A 299 -20.96 -2.92 6.20
N THR A 300 -19.67 -2.81 5.91
CA THR A 300 -18.96 -3.56 4.86
C THR A 300 -18.66 -4.95 5.39
N GLY A 301 -19.72 -5.74 5.61
CA GLY A 301 -19.57 -7.15 5.33
C GLY A 301 -19.22 -7.29 3.84
N PRO A 302 -18.43 -8.30 3.44
CA PRO A 302 -18.32 -8.62 2.01
C PRO A 302 -19.73 -8.79 1.44
N LEU A 303 -19.99 -8.20 0.28
CA LEU A 303 -21.23 -8.43 -0.45
C LEU A 303 -21.49 -9.94 -0.53
N PRO A 304 -22.70 -10.41 -0.23
CA PRO A 304 -23.11 -11.76 -0.53
C PRO A 304 -22.68 -12.15 -1.95
N VAL A 305 -22.07 -13.33 -2.10
CA VAL A 305 -21.46 -13.77 -3.37
C VAL A 305 -22.45 -13.68 -4.54
N GLN A 306 -23.71 -14.03 -4.28
CA GLN A 306 -24.80 -13.99 -5.27
C GLN A 306 -25.05 -12.57 -5.79
N GLU A 307 -25.13 -11.59 -4.89
CA GLU A 307 -25.33 -10.19 -5.25
C GLU A 307 -24.11 -9.63 -6.00
N GLY A 308 -22.91 -9.95 -5.52
CA GLY A 308 -21.66 -9.57 -6.18
C GLY A 308 -21.59 -10.10 -7.61
N GLN A 309 -22.03 -11.34 -7.86
CA GLN A 309 -22.10 -11.91 -9.20
C GLN A 309 -23.13 -11.20 -10.09
N LEU A 310 -24.33 -10.92 -9.58
CA LEU A 310 -25.37 -10.19 -10.32
C LEU A 310 -24.92 -8.77 -10.70
N ILE A 311 -24.27 -8.07 -9.77
CA ILE A 311 -23.73 -6.72 -10.01
C ILE A 311 -22.60 -6.78 -11.05
N LYS A 312 -21.66 -7.74 -10.93
CA LYS A 312 -20.55 -7.90 -11.87
C LYS A 312 -21.05 -8.24 -13.29
N SER A 313 -22.00 -9.16 -13.43
CA SER A 313 -22.55 -9.57 -14.74
C SER A 313 -23.38 -8.47 -15.40
N ASN A 314 -24.02 -7.59 -14.62
CA ASN A 314 -24.84 -6.49 -15.13
C ASN A 314 -24.13 -5.13 -15.10
N ARG A 315 -22.82 -5.10 -14.89
CA ARG A 315 -22.04 -3.88 -14.69
C ARG A 315 -22.29 -2.81 -15.76
N GLN A 316 -22.26 -3.17 -17.04
CA GLN A 316 -22.44 -2.19 -18.13
C GLN A 316 -23.82 -1.52 -18.06
N LYS A 317 -24.86 -2.32 -17.84
CA LYS A 317 -26.23 -1.83 -17.69
C LYS A 317 -26.38 -0.93 -16.47
N LEU A 318 -25.80 -1.34 -15.33
CA LEU A 318 -25.74 -0.52 -14.13
C LEU A 318 -25.01 0.80 -14.38
N THR A 319 -23.83 0.78 -14.99
CA THR A 319 -23.08 1.99 -15.32
C THR A 319 -23.90 2.94 -16.19
N SER A 320 -24.57 2.46 -17.23
CA SER A 320 -25.44 3.31 -18.06
C SER A 320 -26.66 3.88 -17.32
N LEU A 321 -27.17 3.17 -16.31
CA LEU A 321 -28.32 3.59 -15.52
C LEU A 321 -27.95 4.63 -14.46
N PHE A 322 -26.81 4.47 -13.80
CA PHE A 322 -26.34 5.37 -12.74
C PHE A 322 -25.53 6.55 -13.29
N PHE A 323 -24.87 6.37 -14.43
CA PHE A 323 -24.02 7.37 -15.09
C PHE A 323 -24.39 7.45 -16.58
N PRO A 324 -25.62 7.91 -16.92
CA PRO A 324 -25.94 8.22 -18.31
C PRO A 324 -24.93 9.26 -18.81
N GLU A 325 -24.40 9.08 -20.03
CA GLU A 325 -23.37 9.95 -20.61
C GLU A 325 -23.74 11.43 -20.38
N MET A 326 -22.87 12.15 -19.64
CA MET A 326 -22.94 13.61 -19.50
C MET A 326 -22.35 14.28 -20.73
#